data_AF-A0A392Q1P1-F1
#
_entry.id   AF-A0A392Q1P1-F1
#
_cell.length_a   1.000
_cell.length_b   1.000
_cell.length_c   1.000
_cell.angle_alpha   90.00
_cell.angle_beta   90.00
_cell.angle_gamma   90.00
#
_symmetry.space_group_name_H-M   'P 1'
#
loop_
_entity.id
_entity.type
_entity.pdbx_description
1 polymer ?
#
loop_
_entity_poly.entity_id
_entity_poly.type
_entity_poly.pdbx_seq_one_letter_code
_entity_poly.pdbx_strand_id
1 'polypeptide(L)'
;MKLNNTLIVVYYNDDDRVEDILLKPSVTESMFTAWLQANNTYPDASNLTYSEFIGHFVYVRRQRIWKPRKRGYTIGRLIWVPPSTGELYYFRMMLTCVQGPKSYEDIMKVKGIQYFSYRDACFAMGFLQDDKEYIKAIQESKDW
;
A
#
# COMPACT_ATOMS: atom_id res chain seq x y z
N MET A 1 -14.52 -12.11 22.30
CA MET A 1 -14.25 -10.92 21.47
C MET A 1 -13.74 -11.42 20.12
N LYS A 2 -14.62 -11.60 19.13
CA LYS A 2 -14.24 -12.22 17.84
C LYS A 2 -13.46 -11.19 17.02
N LEU A 3 -12.14 -11.35 16.98
CA LEU A 3 -11.28 -10.67 16.02
C LEU A 3 -11.61 -11.25 14.64
N ASN A 4 -12.53 -10.61 13.93
CA ASN A 4 -12.83 -10.94 12.54
C ASN A 4 -11.64 -10.49 11.68
N ASN A 5 -10.60 -11.31 11.68
CA ASN A 5 -9.49 -11.22 10.74
C ASN A 5 -9.99 -11.80 9.41
N THR A 6 -10.78 -11.02 8.67
CA THR A 6 -11.22 -11.39 7.33
C THR A 6 -9.99 -11.41 6.43
N LEU A 7 -9.41 -12.60 6.25
CA LEU A 7 -8.41 -12.86 5.21
C LEU A 7 -9.12 -12.68 3.87
N ILE A 8 -8.75 -11.62 3.14
CA ILE A 8 -9.23 -11.40 1.78
C ILE A 8 -8.24 -12.13 0.88
N VAL A 9 -8.67 -13.28 0.34
CA VAL A 9 -7.93 -14.02 -0.69
C VAL A 9 -8.18 -13.30 -2.01
N VAL A 10 -7.12 -12.73 -2.58
CA VAL A 10 -7.16 -12.05 -3.86
C VAL A 10 -6.57 -13.00 -4.91
N TYR A 11 -7.41 -13.47 -5.83
CA TYR A 11 -6.98 -14.20 -7.02
C TYR A 11 -6.62 -13.18 -8.11
N TYR A 12 -5.44 -13.28 -8.71
CA TYR A 12 -4.99 -12.41 -9.79
C TYR A 12 -4.24 -13.20 -10.86
N ASN A 13 -4.25 -12.68 -12.08
CA ASN A 13 -3.39 -13.14 -13.18
C ASN A 13 -2.22 -12.17 -13.36
N ASP A 14 -1.10 -12.63 -13.91
CA ASP A 14 0.11 -11.80 -14.06
C ASP A 14 -0.09 -10.57 -14.97
N ASP A 15 -1.12 -10.57 -15.81
CA ASP A 15 -1.47 -9.46 -16.71
C ASP A 15 -2.48 -8.46 -16.11
N ASP A 16 -3.05 -8.73 -14.92
CA ASP A 16 -4.04 -7.83 -14.32
C ASP A 16 -3.33 -6.60 -13.72
N ARG A 17 -3.80 -5.37 -14.04
CA ARG A 17 -3.30 -4.17 -13.35
C ARG A 17 -3.66 -4.26 -11.87
N VAL A 18 -2.77 -3.81 -10.98
CA VAL A 18 -3.07 -3.78 -9.52
C VAL A 18 -4.34 -3.01 -9.23
N GLU A 19 -4.58 -1.92 -9.95
CA GLU A 19 -5.85 -1.19 -9.92
C GLU A 19 -7.03 -2.14 -10.18
N ASP A 20 -7.01 -2.90 -11.28
CA ASP A 20 -8.07 -3.82 -11.68
C ASP A 20 -8.26 -4.99 -10.70
N ILE A 21 -7.19 -5.49 -10.09
CA ILE A 21 -7.23 -6.49 -9.02
C ILE A 21 -7.93 -5.91 -7.77
N LEU A 22 -7.63 -4.65 -7.45
CA LEU A 22 -8.22 -3.92 -6.32
C LEU A 22 -9.67 -3.49 -6.59
N LEU A 23 -10.05 -3.28 -7.86
CA LEU A 23 -11.41 -3.00 -8.33
C LEU A 23 -12.35 -4.22 -8.23
N LYS A 24 -11.84 -5.42 -7.87
CA LYS A 24 -12.70 -6.56 -7.55
C LYS A 24 -13.53 -6.18 -6.31
N PRO A 25 -14.85 -6.46 -6.27
CA PRO A 25 -15.79 -6.01 -5.22
C PRO A 25 -15.61 -6.71 -3.86
N SER A 26 -14.36 -7.00 -3.49
CA SER A 26 -13.95 -7.23 -2.12
C SER A 26 -14.09 -5.92 -1.31
N VAL A 27 -14.39 -6.07 -0.01
CA VAL A 27 -14.58 -4.96 0.94
C VAL A 27 -13.40 -3.96 0.95
N THR A 28 -12.22 -4.40 0.49
CA THR A 28 -10.97 -3.65 0.41
C THR A 28 -11.06 -2.38 -0.42
N GLU A 29 -11.70 -2.41 -1.59
CA GLU A 29 -11.77 -1.23 -2.48
C GLU A 29 -12.54 -0.09 -1.82
N SER A 30 -13.66 -0.42 -1.17
CA SER A 30 -14.50 0.56 -0.47
C SER A 30 -13.81 1.19 0.74
N MET A 31 -12.85 0.49 1.34
CA MET A 31 -12.07 0.98 2.47
C MET A 31 -10.88 1.83 1.99
N PHE A 32 -10.22 1.38 0.92
CA PHE A 32 -9.07 2.05 0.34
C PHE A 32 -9.43 3.39 -0.32
N THR A 33 -10.45 3.40 -1.18
CA THR A 33 -10.96 4.63 -1.81
C THR A 33 -11.47 5.62 -0.76
N ALA A 34 -12.15 5.13 0.26
CA ALA A 34 -12.59 5.95 1.39
C ALA A 34 -11.41 6.51 2.21
N TRP A 35 -10.26 5.83 2.24
CA TRP A 35 -9.05 6.36 2.89
C TRP A 35 -8.47 7.55 2.10
N LEU A 36 -8.38 7.44 0.78
CA LEU A 36 -7.96 8.57 -0.08
C LEU A 36 -8.90 9.78 0.11
N GLN A 37 -10.20 9.54 0.22
CA GLN A 37 -11.18 10.60 0.54
C GLN A 37 -11.02 11.13 1.97
N ALA A 38 -10.70 10.28 2.94
CA ALA A 38 -10.44 10.68 4.31
C ALA A 38 -9.21 11.59 4.41
N ASN A 39 -8.17 11.34 3.62
CA ASN A 39 -6.97 12.19 3.53
C ASN A 39 -7.26 13.58 2.95
N ASN A 40 -8.36 13.73 2.19
CA ASN A 40 -8.86 15.04 1.76
C ASN A 40 -9.71 15.74 2.83
N THR A 41 -10.31 14.98 3.75
CA THR A 41 -11.31 15.48 4.70
C THR A 41 -10.70 15.80 6.07
N TYR A 42 -9.77 14.98 6.54
CA TYR A 42 -9.20 15.05 7.87
C TYR A 42 -7.73 15.49 7.80
N PRO A 43 -7.38 16.69 8.30
CA PRO A 43 -5.99 17.13 8.35
C PRO A 43 -5.08 16.16 9.11
N ASP A 44 -5.58 15.54 10.19
CA ASP A 44 -4.81 14.56 10.97
C ASP A 44 -4.42 13.31 10.15
N ALA A 45 -5.14 13.02 9.07
CA ALA A 45 -4.85 11.86 8.22
C ALA A 45 -3.71 12.13 7.23
N SER A 46 -3.37 13.40 6.95
CA SER A 46 -2.35 13.74 5.94
C SER A 46 -0.95 13.29 6.33
N ASN A 47 -0.69 13.12 7.62
CA ASN A 47 0.62 12.75 8.16
C ASN A 47 0.70 11.26 8.53
N LEU A 48 -0.31 10.47 8.17
CA LEU A 48 -0.38 9.04 8.51
C LEU A 48 -0.20 8.20 7.25
N THR A 49 0.59 7.15 7.38
CA THR A 49 0.59 6.04 6.42
C THR A 49 -0.72 5.26 6.53
N TYR A 50 -1.04 4.41 5.55
CA TYR A 50 -2.25 3.60 5.65
C TYR A 50 -2.23 2.69 6.89
N SER A 51 -1.05 2.12 7.23
CA SER A 51 -0.86 1.26 8.40
C SER A 51 -1.09 1.98 9.73
N GLU A 52 -0.72 3.26 9.82
CA GLU A 52 -0.99 4.08 11.00
C GLU A 52 -2.44 4.54 11.02
N PHE A 53 -2.96 4.96 9.86
CA PHE A 53 -4.32 5.46 9.68
C PHE A 53 -5.37 4.47 10.21
N ILE A 54 -5.23 3.18 9.89
CA ILE A 54 -6.15 2.13 10.37
C ILE A 54 -6.15 1.97 11.91
N GLY A 55 -5.12 2.46 12.61
CA GLY A 55 -5.09 2.55 14.07
C GLY A 55 -5.84 3.76 14.63
N HIS A 56 -5.78 4.89 13.93
CA HIS A 56 -6.40 6.16 14.33
C HIS A 56 -7.86 6.32 13.87
N PHE A 57 -8.27 5.59 12.83
CA PHE A 57 -9.60 5.69 12.24
C PHE A 57 -10.38 4.38 12.34
N VAL A 58 -11.71 4.47 12.29
CA VAL A 58 -12.63 3.33 12.24
C VAL A 58 -13.47 3.42 10.98
N TYR A 59 -13.53 2.33 10.23
CA TYR A 59 -14.35 2.24 9.03
C TYR A 59 -15.80 1.91 9.39
N VAL A 60 -16.72 2.81 9.02
CA VAL A 60 -18.15 2.64 9.23
C VAL A 60 -18.76 2.00 7.98
N ARG A 61 -18.76 0.67 7.92
CA ARG A 61 -19.20 -0.12 6.74
C ARG A 61 -20.53 0.33 6.13
N ARG A 62 -21.54 0.61 6.96
CA ARG A 62 -22.87 1.07 6.48
C ARG A 62 -22.82 2.39 5.71
N GLN A 63 -21.90 3.28 6.08
CA GLN A 63 -21.74 4.60 5.47
C GLN A 63 -20.60 4.61 4.45
N ARG A 64 -19.79 3.55 4.39
CA ARG A 64 -18.58 3.43 3.58
C ARG A 64 -17.58 4.58 3.79
N ILE A 65 -17.51 5.11 5.01
CA ILE A 65 -16.60 6.22 5.38
C ILE A 65 -15.72 5.88 6.57
N TRP A 66 -14.58 6.55 6.64
CA TRP A 66 -13.74 6.56 7.83
C TRP A 66 -14.12 7.69 8.77
N LYS A 67 -14.08 7.41 10.07
CA LYS A 67 -14.23 8.41 11.13
C LYS A 67 -13.07 8.32 12.11
N PRO A 68 -12.63 9.45 12.69
CA PRO A 68 -11.67 9.44 13.77
C PRO A 68 -12.15 8.55 14.91
N ARG A 69 -11.24 7.73 15.43
CA ARG A 69 -11.54 6.83 16.55
C ARG A 69 -11.67 7.66 17.83
N LYS A 70 -12.80 7.48 18.54
CA LYS A 70 -13.04 8.20 19.80
C LYS A 70 -12.32 7.60 21.02
N ARG A 71 -11.98 6.31 21.00
CA ARG A 71 -11.35 5.60 22.15
C ARG A 71 -10.53 4.38 21.70
N GLY A 72 -9.39 4.19 22.36
CA GLY A 72 -8.45 3.08 22.15
C GLY A 72 -7.49 3.33 20.98
N TYR A 73 -6.41 2.54 20.91
CA TYR A 73 -5.51 2.45 19.76
C TYR A 73 -5.44 0.99 19.34
N THR A 74 -5.32 0.74 18.04
CA THR A 74 -5.13 -0.61 17.50
C THR A 74 -4.00 -0.56 16.51
N ILE A 75 -3.05 -1.48 16.62
CA ILE A 75 -2.04 -1.65 15.58
C ILE A 75 -2.75 -2.36 14.43
N GLY A 76 -3.11 -1.61 13.40
CA GLY A 76 -3.71 -2.24 12.24
C GLY A 76 -2.65 -3.04 11.48
N ARG A 77 -3.01 -4.26 11.10
CA ARG A 77 -2.11 -5.18 10.40
C ARG A 77 -2.54 -5.25 8.94
N LEU A 78 -1.61 -4.90 8.07
CA LEU A 78 -1.67 -5.22 6.66
C LEU A 78 -1.37 -6.74 6.49
N ILE A 79 -2.07 -7.46 5.60
CA ILE A 79 -1.87 -8.92 5.34
C ILE A 79 -0.59 -9.22 4.54
N TRP A 80 0.38 -10.01 5.03
CA TRP A 80 1.61 -10.30 4.25
C TRP A 80 1.34 -10.69 2.79
N VAL A 81 2.10 -10.11 1.87
CA VAL A 81 2.02 -10.37 0.42
C VAL A 81 3.41 -10.83 -0.05
N PRO A 82 3.51 -11.97 -0.76
CA PRO A 82 4.80 -12.46 -1.26
C PRO A 82 5.40 -11.55 -2.34
N PRO A 83 6.74 -11.40 -2.41
CA PRO A 83 7.41 -10.65 -3.48
C PRO A 83 7.10 -11.15 -4.90
N SER A 84 6.79 -12.44 -5.04
CA SER A 84 6.40 -13.03 -6.33
C SER A 84 5.09 -12.48 -6.91
N THR A 85 4.36 -11.65 -6.16
CA THR A 85 3.13 -10.99 -6.62
C THR A 85 3.36 -9.69 -7.40
N GLY A 86 4.63 -9.33 -7.66
CA GLY A 86 4.98 -8.21 -8.52
C GLY A 86 4.46 -6.87 -8.00
N GLU A 87 3.70 -6.15 -8.84
CA GLU A 87 3.19 -4.82 -8.52
C GLU A 87 2.34 -4.78 -7.24
N LEU A 88 1.64 -5.85 -6.87
CA LEU A 88 0.85 -5.89 -5.64
C LEU A 88 1.73 -5.85 -4.38
N TYR A 89 2.90 -6.48 -4.44
CA TYR A 89 3.91 -6.41 -3.38
C TYR A 89 4.44 -4.98 -3.21
N TYR A 90 4.80 -4.33 -4.32
CA TYR A 90 5.31 -2.97 -4.29
C TYR A 90 4.23 -1.96 -3.86
N PHE A 91 3.01 -2.08 -4.37
CA PHE A 91 1.87 -1.25 -3.93
C PHE A 91 1.72 -1.30 -2.41
N ARG A 92 1.75 -2.51 -1.86
CA ARG A 92 1.65 -2.71 -0.42
C ARG A 92 2.80 -2.09 0.36
N MET A 93 4.03 -2.16 -0.14
CA MET A 93 5.15 -1.44 0.46
C MET A 93 4.89 0.06 0.47
N MET A 94 4.39 0.62 -0.65
CA MET A 94 4.04 2.05 -0.72
C MET A 94 3.00 2.43 0.34
N LEU A 95 2.00 1.59 0.64
CA LEU A 95 1.01 1.86 1.70
C LEU A 95 1.61 2.01 3.10
N THR A 96 2.78 1.43 3.35
CA THR A 96 3.50 1.54 4.63
C THR A 96 4.39 2.76 4.73
N CYS A 97 4.57 3.51 3.64
CA CYS A 97 5.59 4.56 3.55
C CYS A 97 5.01 5.91 3.08
N VAL A 98 4.01 5.89 2.21
CA VAL A 98 3.35 7.11 1.73
C VAL A 98 2.38 7.61 2.79
N GLN A 99 2.53 8.89 3.15
CA GLN A 99 1.67 9.57 4.10
C GLN A 99 0.60 10.38 3.36
N GLY A 100 -0.65 10.24 3.78
CA GLY A 100 -1.76 11.09 3.34
C GLY A 100 -2.02 11.21 1.83
N PRO A 101 -1.84 10.17 0.99
CA PRO A 101 -2.10 10.30 -0.45
C PRO A 101 -3.58 10.57 -0.71
N LYS A 102 -3.88 11.44 -1.69
CA LYS A 102 -5.25 11.84 -2.02
C LYS A 102 -5.78 11.14 -3.27
N SER A 103 -4.89 10.51 -4.03
CA SER A 103 -5.20 9.73 -5.22
C SER A 103 -4.24 8.54 -5.37
N TYR A 104 -4.45 7.70 -6.38
CA TYR A 104 -3.52 6.62 -6.71
C TYR A 104 -2.19 7.16 -7.24
N GLU A 105 -2.23 8.24 -8.01
CA GLU A 105 -1.04 8.90 -8.55
C GLU A 105 -0.14 9.43 -7.43
N ASP A 106 -0.74 10.00 -6.37
CA ASP A 106 -0.01 10.48 -5.19
C ASP A 106 0.76 9.35 -4.49
N ILE A 107 0.28 8.10 -4.55
CA ILE A 107 0.97 6.95 -3.97
C ILE A 107 2.26 6.66 -4.73
N MET A 108 2.25 6.84 -6.05
CA MET A 108 3.43 6.67 -6.89
C MET A 108 4.31 7.93 -6.95
N LYS A 109 4.03 8.96 -6.15
CA LYS A 109 4.79 10.20 -6.15
C LYS A 109 5.87 10.18 -5.07
N VAL A 110 7.13 10.26 -5.49
CA VAL A 110 8.28 10.24 -4.57
C VAL A 110 9.06 11.54 -4.71
N LYS A 111 9.19 12.29 -3.61
CA LYS A 111 9.91 13.59 -3.58
C LYS A 111 9.48 14.56 -4.70
N GLY A 112 8.19 14.53 -5.06
CA GLY A 112 7.60 15.38 -6.11
C GLY A 112 7.64 14.81 -7.52
N ILE A 113 8.34 13.69 -7.76
CA ILE A 113 8.44 13.03 -9.07
C ILE A 113 7.34 11.95 -9.17
N GLN A 114 6.60 11.97 -10.28
CA GLN A 114 5.58 10.96 -10.60
C GLN A 114 6.23 9.74 -11.26
N TYR A 115 5.92 8.55 -10.77
CA TYR A 115 6.34 7.28 -11.37
C TYR A 115 5.16 6.55 -12.02
N PHE A 116 5.46 5.64 -12.94
CA PHE A 116 4.47 4.88 -13.73
C PHE A 116 4.16 3.50 -13.16
N SER A 117 4.97 3.00 -12.21
CA SER A 117 4.76 1.73 -11.52
C SER A 117 5.06 1.88 -10.03
N TYR A 118 4.44 1.02 -9.20
CA TYR A 118 4.75 0.99 -7.78
C TYR A 118 6.18 0.49 -7.53
N ARG A 119 6.70 -0.40 -8.40
CA ARG A 119 8.11 -0.83 -8.36
C ARG A 119 9.07 0.33 -8.51
N ASP A 120 8.88 1.19 -9.51
CA ASP A 120 9.79 2.32 -9.76
C ASP A 120 9.72 3.35 -8.63
N ALA A 121 8.53 3.57 -8.06
CA ALA A 121 8.36 4.40 -6.88
C ALA A 121 9.09 3.81 -5.65
N CYS A 122 8.97 2.50 -5.41
CA CYS A 122 9.71 1.80 -4.36
C CYS A 122 11.24 1.91 -4.58
N PHE A 123 11.70 1.79 -5.82
CA PHE A 123 13.11 1.97 -6.18
C PHE A 123 13.59 3.39 -5.88
N ALA A 124 12.82 4.40 -6.27
CA ALA A 124 13.13 5.81 -6.00
C ALA A 124 13.10 6.18 -4.51
N MET A 125 12.27 5.50 -3.71
CA MET A 125 12.30 5.61 -2.25
C MET A 125 13.54 4.97 -1.60
N GLY A 126 14.30 4.17 -2.35
CA GLY A 126 15.50 3.48 -1.87
C GLY A 126 15.20 2.16 -1.14
N PHE A 127 14.00 1.61 -1.30
CA PHE A 127 13.65 0.30 -0.71
C PHE A 127 14.23 -0.88 -1.47
N LEU A 128 14.52 -0.68 -2.76
CA LEU A 128 15.18 -1.67 -3.60
C LEU A 128 16.63 -1.23 -3.74
N GLN A 129 17.56 -2.08 -3.28
CA GLN A 129 18.97 -1.90 -3.56
C GLN A 129 19.19 -2.05 -5.07
N ASP A 130 20.09 -1.23 -5.63
CA ASP A 130 20.50 -1.28 -7.03
C ASP A 130 20.89 -2.73 -7.37
N ASP A 131 20.28 -3.32 -8.40
CA ASP A 131 20.63 -4.65 -8.93
C ASP A 131 22.13 -4.72 -9.35
N LYS A 132 22.84 -3.60 -9.31
CA LYS A 132 24.31 -3.55 -9.43
C LYS A 132 25.07 -4.39 -8.41
N GLU A 133 24.52 -4.74 -7.25
CA GLU A 133 25.20 -5.70 -6.35
C GLU A 133 25.09 -7.15 -6.85
N TYR A 134 23.96 -7.53 -7.47
CA TYR A 134 23.80 -8.86 -8.07
C TYR A 134 24.62 -9.00 -9.36
N ILE A 135 24.69 -7.95 -10.18
CA ILE A 135 25.54 -7.93 -11.38
C ILE A 135 27.03 -8.03 -10.98
N LYS A 136 27.47 -7.34 -9.92
CA LYS A 136 28.85 -7.45 -9.44
C LYS A 136 29.19 -8.85 -8.93
N ALA A 137 28.29 -9.48 -8.17
CA ALA A 137 28.50 -10.83 -7.63
C ALA A 137 28.53 -11.93 -8.72
N ILE A 138 27.81 -11.74 -9.83
CA ILE A 138 27.86 -12.68 -10.98
C ILE A 138 29.10 -12.40 -11.85
N GLN A 139 29.54 -11.15 -11.97
CA GLN A 139 30.75 -10.81 -12.73
C GLN A 139 32.04 -11.31 -12.06
N GLU A 140 32.10 -11.33 -10.72
CA GLU A 140 33.27 -11.82 -9.96
C GLU A 140 33.45 -13.35 -10.00
N SER A 141 32.43 -14.09 -10.46
CA SER A 141 32.52 -15.55 -10.64
C SER A 141 32.90 -15.98 -12.06
N LYS A 142 33.22 -15.03 -12.95
CA LYS A 142 33.73 -15.30 -14.31
C LYS A 142 35.26 -15.25 -14.43
N ASP A 143 35.96 -14.86 -13.36
CA ASP A 143 37.41 -14.69 -13.34
C ASP A 143 38.14 -15.71 -12.43
N TRP A 144 37.63 -16.94 -12.31
CA TRP A 144 38.37 -18.10 -11.77
C TRP A 144 38.44 -19.20 -12.84
#